data_AF-A0A3D0QEZ3-F1
#
_entry.id   AF-A0A3D0QEZ3-F1
#
_cell.length_a   1.000
_cell.length_b   1.000
_cell.length_c   1.000
_cell.angle_alpha   90.00
_cell.angle_beta   90.00
_cell.angle_gamma   90.00
#
_symmetry.space_group_name_H-M   'P 1'
#
loop_
_entity.id
_entity.type
_entity.pdbx_description
1 polymer ?
#
loop_
_entity_poly.entity_id
_entity_poly.type
_entity_poly.pdbx_seq_one_letter_code
_entity_poly.pdbx_strand_id
1 'polypeptide(L)'
;MVLRDQLFIQVQRAGFFLFAVGLPISHVPAQFGIALVAMGWLAEGIVNKRWLFRWHVMMIPLLCYLGWNLLSAMFSERPGHSLGAVVDNEWPLLVMLFLYWCIDDVHTLRRLVYAFLASSSIAIIYAIWQVVGGVELYRGVPLDPMGWGFHRAVGFYGFYLTFAGLAMTVFFFASALWQETKKWHFLMLAGLSVLAVVCTFARSIWLGLAAMIPVFAFTRGRKSGIVVSVLLLVIVAGGIFAVPALRYRAESILEPGQNVTRLNLWKTALEISKEHPVLGIGEDNWDLVFDRYRVDGFYDTTVHPHNDYLTILVASGIPGFLAFVAVWASALVAGFRLIRDAKDATLKAVALGATFSVLGFLIGGMFQNYYGTFINCLGWWFVAGLLLSAERIHRSVAQ
;
A
#
# COMPACT_ATOMS: atom_id res chain seq x y z
N MET A 1 -34.39 -16.55 -13.28
CA MET A 1 -33.76 -16.38 -11.95
C MET A 1 -32.26 -16.64 -12.06
N VAL A 2 -31.83 -17.86 -12.40
CA VAL A 2 -30.41 -18.24 -12.59
C VAL A 2 -29.59 -17.32 -13.51
N LEU A 3 -30.17 -16.88 -14.64
CA LEU A 3 -29.48 -15.98 -15.59
C LEU A 3 -29.22 -14.56 -15.04
N ARG A 4 -30.09 -14.07 -14.14
CA ARG A 4 -29.92 -12.74 -13.51
C ARG A 4 -28.88 -12.80 -12.39
N ASP A 5 -28.88 -13.88 -11.62
CA ASP A 5 -27.90 -14.13 -10.55
C ASP A 5 -26.48 -14.22 -11.09
N GLN A 6 -26.30 -14.77 -12.30
CA GLN A 6 -25.01 -14.81 -12.96
C GLN A 6 -24.57 -13.43 -13.49
N LEU A 7 -25.50 -12.58 -13.92
CA LEU A 7 -25.18 -11.26 -14.47
C LEU A 7 -24.53 -10.34 -13.42
N PHE A 8 -25.11 -10.23 -12.22
CA PHE A 8 -24.57 -9.33 -11.20
C PHE A 8 -23.20 -9.78 -10.68
N ILE A 9 -23.00 -11.10 -10.51
CA ILE A 9 -21.69 -11.66 -10.18
C ILE A 9 -20.67 -11.39 -11.29
N GLN A 10 -21.07 -11.48 -12.57
CA GLN A 10 -20.20 -11.14 -13.69
C GLN A 10 -19.82 -9.65 -13.71
N VAL A 11 -20.77 -8.75 -13.42
CA VAL A 11 -20.50 -7.30 -13.29
C VAL A 11 -19.50 -7.03 -12.17
N GLN A 12 -19.70 -7.64 -10.99
CA GLN A 12 -18.75 -7.53 -9.88
C GLN A 12 -17.35 -8.02 -10.28
N ARG A 13 -17.26 -9.21 -10.90
CA ARG A 13 -15.98 -9.76 -11.37
C ARG A 13 -15.31 -8.85 -12.39
N ALA A 14 -16.05 -8.36 -13.38
CA ALA A 14 -15.54 -7.41 -14.37
C ALA A 14 -15.00 -6.14 -13.70
N GLY A 15 -15.71 -5.61 -12.70
CA GLY A 15 -15.27 -4.46 -11.91
C GLY A 15 -13.97 -4.73 -11.15
N PHE A 16 -13.81 -5.88 -10.50
CA PHE A 16 -12.55 -6.24 -9.83
C PHE A 16 -11.38 -6.40 -10.81
N PHE A 17 -11.60 -6.99 -12.00
CA PHE A 17 -10.55 -7.09 -13.01
C PHE A 17 -10.16 -5.71 -13.56
N LEU A 18 -11.14 -4.85 -13.82
CA LEU A 18 -10.89 -3.47 -14.22
C LEU A 18 -10.10 -2.72 -13.14
N PHE A 19 -10.43 -2.94 -11.86
CA PHE A 19 -9.68 -2.42 -10.73
C PHE A 19 -8.23 -2.91 -10.73
N ALA A 20 -8.03 -4.24 -10.76
CA ALA A 20 -6.71 -4.85 -10.68
C ALA A 20 -5.79 -4.45 -11.85
N VAL A 21 -6.33 -4.32 -13.05
CA VAL A 21 -5.60 -3.86 -14.25
C VAL A 21 -5.36 -2.35 -14.24
N GLY A 22 -6.34 -1.57 -13.75
CA GLY A 22 -6.24 -0.12 -13.68
C GLY A 22 -5.22 0.35 -12.64
N LEU A 23 -5.20 -0.26 -11.45
CA LEU A 23 -4.43 0.20 -10.29
C LEU A 23 -2.93 0.45 -10.54
N PRO A 24 -2.20 -0.22 -11.45
CA PRO A 24 -0.80 0.12 -11.71
C PRO A 24 -0.58 1.21 -12.76
N ILE A 25 -1.61 1.54 -13.55
CA ILE A 25 -1.52 2.39 -14.75
C ILE A 25 -2.28 3.70 -14.56
N SER A 26 -3.50 3.66 -14.03
CA SER A 26 -4.33 4.84 -13.81
C SER A 26 -5.37 4.58 -12.72
N HIS A 27 -5.55 5.56 -11.83
CA HIS A 27 -6.55 5.48 -10.78
C HIS A 27 -7.98 5.57 -11.31
N VAL A 28 -8.20 6.16 -12.49
CA VAL A 28 -9.54 6.33 -13.09
C VAL A 28 -10.22 4.99 -13.40
N PRO A 29 -9.66 4.09 -14.24
CA PRO A 29 -10.25 2.76 -14.45
C PRO A 29 -10.34 1.97 -13.14
N ALA A 30 -9.41 2.19 -12.20
CA ALA A 30 -9.49 1.55 -10.89
C ALA A 30 -10.77 1.95 -10.14
N GLN A 31 -11.03 3.25 -10.00
CA GLN A 31 -12.24 3.79 -9.38
C GLN A 31 -13.52 3.31 -10.10
N PHE A 32 -13.54 3.35 -11.43
CA PHE A 32 -14.67 2.80 -12.22
C PHE A 32 -14.89 1.31 -11.95
N GLY A 33 -13.82 0.54 -11.78
CA GLY A 33 -13.90 -0.87 -11.39
C GLY A 33 -14.64 -1.07 -10.07
N ILE A 34 -14.32 -0.26 -9.05
CA ILE A 34 -15.03 -0.32 -7.76
C ILE A 34 -16.47 0.15 -7.87
N ALA A 35 -16.77 1.17 -8.68
CA ALA A 35 -18.14 1.58 -8.95
C ALA A 35 -18.97 0.45 -9.60
N LEU A 36 -18.40 -0.29 -10.57
CA LEU A 36 -19.03 -1.47 -11.16
C LEU A 36 -19.29 -2.56 -10.11
N VAL A 37 -18.32 -2.80 -9.21
CA VAL A 37 -18.49 -3.75 -8.11
C VAL A 37 -19.63 -3.32 -7.19
N ALA A 38 -19.67 -2.05 -6.78
CA ALA A 38 -20.72 -1.51 -5.93
C ALA A 38 -22.09 -1.63 -6.59
N MET A 39 -22.22 -1.31 -7.88
CA MET A 39 -23.46 -1.46 -8.64
C MET A 39 -23.91 -2.92 -8.72
N GLY A 40 -23.00 -3.84 -9.04
CA GLY A 40 -23.31 -5.26 -9.07
C GLY A 40 -23.70 -5.82 -7.70
N TRP A 41 -23.06 -5.35 -6.63
CA TRP A 41 -23.40 -5.73 -5.25
C TRP A 41 -24.76 -5.16 -4.80
N LEU A 42 -25.06 -3.89 -5.12
CA LEU A 42 -26.35 -3.28 -4.86
C LEU A 42 -27.49 -3.95 -5.64
N ALA A 43 -27.27 -4.25 -6.92
CA ALA A 43 -28.25 -4.95 -7.75
C ALA A 43 -28.57 -6.34 -7.19
N GLU A 44 -27.55 -7.07 -6.73
CA GLU A 44 -27.71 -8.36 -6.05
C GLU A 44 -28.56 -8.23 -4.77
N GLY A 45 -28.28 -7.22 -3.93
CA GLY A 45 -29.04 -6.96 -2.72
C GLY A 45 -30.49 -6.54 -2.97
N ILE A 46 -30.74 -5.68 -3.96
CA ILE A 46 -32.07 -5.10 -4.22
C ILE A 46 -32.96 -6.05 -5.02
N VAL A 47 -32.44 -6.61 -6.11
CA VAL A 47 -33.20 -7.42 -7.08
C VAL A 47 -33.36 -8.86 -6.59
N ASN A 48 -32.27 -9.47 -6.12
CA ASN A 48 -32.28 -10.87 -5.68
C ASN A 48 -32.51 -11.02 -4.17
N LYS A 49 -32.63 -9.91 -3.43
CA LYS A 49 -32.75 -9.90 -1.96
C LYS A 49 -31.61 -10.64 -1.26
N ARG A 50 -30.43 -10.70 -1.89
CA ARG A 50 -29.25 -11.42 -1.42
C ARG A 50 -28.13 -10.44 -1.08
N TRP A 51 -28.13 -9.93 0.15
CA TRP A 51 -27.06 -9.07 0.63
C TRP A 51 -25.83 -9.90 1.03
N LEU A 52 -24.68 -9.65 0.37
CA LEU A 52 -23.45 -10.42 0.58
C LEU A 52 -22.64 -9.93 1.79
N PHE A 53 -23.28 -9.61 2.90
CA PHE A 53 -22.56 -9.17 4.10
C PHE A 53 -21.89 -10.33 4.80
N ARG A 54 -20.62 -10.16 5.12
CA ARG A 54 -19.85 -11.13 5.92
C ARG A 54 -19.01 -10.39 6.94
N TRP A 55 -18.87 -11.00 8.11
CA TRP A 55 -18.13 -10.42 9.23
C TRP A 55 -16.71 -10.99 9.30
N HIS A 56 -15.75 -10.15 9.69
CA HIS A 56 -14.40 -10.55 10.05
C HIS A 56 -14.01 -9.86 11.36
N VAL A 57 -13.16 -10.48 12.19
CA VAL A 57 -12.73 -9.90 13.48
C VAL A 57 -12.05 -8.54 13.31
N MET A 58 -11.34 -8.33 12.18
CA MET A 58 -10.72 -7.03 11.84
C MET A 58 -11.75 -5.89 11.68
N MET A 59 -13.04 -6.19 11.47
CA MET A 59 -14.06 -5.16 11.36
C MET A 59 -14.27 -4.41 12.68
N ILE A 60 -13.95 -5.02 13.83
CA ILE A 60 -14.07 -4.36 15.14
C ILE A 60 -13.12 -3.16 15.24
N PRO A 61 -11.77 -3.33 15.16
CA PRO A 61 -10.87 -2.19 15.21
C PRO A 61 -11.07 -1.22 14.03
N LEU A 62 -11.54 -1.70 12.87
CA LEU A 62 -11.85 -0.84 11.73
C LEU A 62 -13.02 0.11 12.03
N LEU A 63 -14.11 -0.40 12.59
CA LEU A 63 -15.26 0.42 12.98
C LEU A 63 -14.90 1.37 14.14
N CYS A 64 -14.06 0.93 15.08
CA CYS A 64 -13.51 1.82 16.11
C CYS A 64 -12.70 2.95 15.49
N TYR A 65 -11.81 2.65 14.53
CA TYR A 65 -10.99 3.64 13.83
C TYR A 65 -11.85 4.65 13.06
N LEU A 66 -12.79 4.18 12.24
CA LEU A 66 -13.70 5.04 11.47
C LEU A 66 -14.60 5.87 12.39
N GLY A 67 -15.19 5.25 13.41
CA GLY A 67 -16.05 5.94 14.36
C GLY A 67 -15.28 7.01 15.15
N TRP A 68 -14.03 6.73 15.52
CA TRP A 68 -13.18 7.69 16.21
C TRP A 68 -12.75 8.83 15.31
N ASN A 69 -12.39 8.57 14.05
CA ASN A 69 -12.06 9.62 13.08
C ASN A 69 -13.26 10.54 12.80
N LEU A 70 -14.48 9.98 12.70
CA LEU A 70 -15.69 10.79 12.59
C LEU A 70 -15.92 11.65 13.83
N LEU A 71 -15.72 11.09 15.02
CA LEU A 71 -15.83 11.83 16.28
C LEU A 71 -14.80 12.97 16.35
N SER A 72 -13.54 12.66 16.06
CA SER A 72 -12.44 13.63 15.97
C SER A 72 -12.77 14.76 14.99
N ALA A 73 -13.22 14.42 13.78
CA ALA A 73 -13.60 15.39 12.76
C ALA A 73 -14.75 16.30 13.21
N MET A 74 -15.79 15.76 13.86
CA MET A 74 -16.94 16.54 14.37
C MET A 74 -16.54 17.61 15.39
N PHE A 75 -15.52 17.34 16.20
CA PHE A 75 -15.04 18.25 17.25
C PHE A 75 -13.80 19.06 16.84
N SER A 76 -13.40 18.99 15.57
CA SER A 76 -12.27 19.74 15.04
C SER A 76 -12.57 21.23 14.84
N GLU A 77 -11.54 22.05 14.58
CA GLU A 77 -11.71 23.49 14.28
C GLU A 77 -12.48 23.75 12.98
N ARG A 78 -12.45 22.82 12.02
CA ARG A 78 -13.21 22.88 10.75
C ARG A 78 -14.03 21.59 10.54
N PRO A 79 -15.14 21.38 11.29
CA PRO A 79 -15.86 20.11 11.26
C PRO A 79 -16.34 19.67 9.89
N GLY A 80 -16.91 20.60 9.10
CA GLY A 80 -17.42 20.29 7.76
C GLY A 80 -16.33 19.85 6.78
N HIS A 81 -15.16 20.51 6.83
CA HIS A 81 -13.99 20.15 6.02
C HIS A 81 -13.45 18.79 6.45
N SER A 82 -13.24 18.61 7.76
CA SER A 82 -12.65 17.39 8.32
C SER A 82 -13.55 16.17 8.10
N LEU A 83 -14.88 16.31 8.22
CA LEU A 83 -15.82 15.23 7.90
C LEU A 83 -15.78 14.83 6.43
N GLY A 84 -15.67 15.82 5.52
CA GLY A 84 -15.46 15.55 4.09
C GLY A 84 -14.15 14.79 3.85
N ALA A 85 -13.06 15.23 4.49
CA ALA A 85 -11.76 14.60 4.39
C ALA A 85 -11.75 13.15 4.90
N VAL A 86 -12.47 12.83 5.99
CA VAL A 86 -12.64 11.44 6.45
C VAL A 86 -13.30 10.59 5.37
N VAL A 87 -14.35 11.09 4.70
CA VAL A 87 -15.01 10.35 3.62
C VAL A 87 -14.06 10.16 2.43
N ASP A 88 -13.36 11.22 2.02
CA ASP A 88 -12.47 11.22 0.87
C ASP A 88 -11.24 10.30 1.08
N ASN A 89 -10.69 10.27 2.30
CA ASN A 89 -9.51 9.46 2.63
C ASN A 89 -9.86 7.99 2.92
N GLU A 90 -11.04 7.71 3.48
CA GLU A 90 -11.38 6.38 3.97
C GLU A 90 -12.20 5.53 3.00
N TRP A 91 -12.90 6.11 2.01
CA TRP A 91 -13.65 5.30 1.04
C TRP A 91 -12.84 4.21 0.30
N PRO A 92 -11.51 4.32 0.06
CA PRO A 92 -10.70 3.23 -0.47
C PRO A 92 -10.83 1.90 0.28
N LEU A 93 -11.22 1.91 1.56
CA LEU A 93 -11.50 0.67 2.33
C LEU A 93 -12.63 -0.17 1.72
N LEU A 94 -13.51 0.43 0.92
CA LEU A 94 -14.55 -0.30 0.18
C LEU A 94 -13.97 -1.35 -0.76
N VAL A 95 -12.74 -1.15 -1.28
CA VAL A 95 -12.02 -2.15 -2.08
C VAL A 95 -11.87 -3.45 -1.29
N MET A 96 -11.41 -3.33 -0.04
CA MET A 96 -11.24 -4.46 0.86
C MET A 96 -12.58 -5.11 1.19
N LEU A 97 -13.60 -4.31 1.52
CA LEU A 97 -14.92 -4.81 1.91
C LEU A 97 -15.57 -5.59 0.78
N PHE A 98 -15.56 -5.05 -0.45
CA PHE A 98 -16.15 -5.73 -1.58
C PHE A 98 -15.37 -6.99 -1.97
N LEU A 99 -14.03 -6.96 -1.96
CA LEU A 99 -13.24 -8.17 -2.18
C LEU A 99 -13.60 -9.25 -1.16
N TYR A 100 -13.67 -8.87 0.11
CA TYR A 100 -14.07 -9.77 1.18
C TYR A 100 -15.48 -10.29 0.97
N TRP A 101 -16.47 -9.45 0.72
CA TRP A 101 -17.87 -9.86 0.56
C TRP A 101 -18.14 -10.72 -0.67
N CYS A 102 -17.54 -10.38 -1.81
CA CYS A 102 -17.91 -10.92 -3.12
C CYS A 102 -17.01 -12.07 -3.62
N ILE A 103 -15.72 -12.16 -3.23
CA ILE A 103 -14.79 -13.15 -3.79
C ILE A 103 -14.69 -14.40 -2.93
N ASP A 104 -15.37 -15.48 -3.32
CA ASP A 104 -15.49 -16.74 -2.57
C ASP A 104 -14.73 -17.92 -3.16
N ASP A 105 -14.00 -17.73 -4.27
CA ASP A 105 -13.27 -18.79 -4.93
C ASP A 105 -11.78 -18.45 -5.14
N VAL A 106 -10.92 -19.44 -4.89
CA VAL A 106 -9.46 -19.31 -5.01
C VAL A 106 -9.02 -18.99 -6.44
N HIS A 107 -9.81 -19.39 -7.43
CA HIS A 107 -9.47 -19.24 -8.83
C HIS A 107 -9.57 -17.78 -9.29
N THR A 108 -10.66 -17.10 -8.93
CA THR A 108 -10.87 -15.66 -9.17
C THR A 108 -9.84 -14.86 -8.41
N LEU A 109 -9.58 -15.19 -7.14
CA LEU A 109 -8.55 -14.53 -6.34
C LEU A 109 -7.17 -14.57 -7.03
N ARG A 110 -6.76 -15.75 -7.52
CA ARG A 110 -5.51 -15.90 -8.28
C ARG A 110 -5.51 -15.11 -9.59
N ARG A 111 -6.61 -15.13 -10.33
CA ARG A 111 -6.72 -14.37 -11.58
C ARG A 111 -6.62 -12.85 -11.34
N LEU A 112 -7.15 -12.34 -10.24
CA LEU A 112 -7.01 -10.93 -9.86
C LEU A 112 -5.54 -10.57 -9.59
N VAL A 113 -4.81 -11.43 -8.86
CA VAL A 113 -3.37 -11.24 -8.67
C VAL A 113 -2.62 -11.27 -10.00
N TYR A 114 -2.94 -12.21 -10.91
CA TYR A 114 -2.31 -12.23 -12.24
C TYR A 114 -2.61 -10.99 -13.07
N ALA A 115 -3.85 -10.49 -13.04
CA ALA A 115 -4.24 -9.27 -13.75
C ALA A 115 -3.48 -8.03 -13.21
N PHE A 116 -3.35 -7.92 -11.89
CA PHE A 116 -2.55 -6.89 -11.23
C PHE A 116 -1.06 -6.98 -11.60
N LEU A 117 -0.48 -8.19 -11.61
CA LEU A 117 0.93 -8.37 -11.97
C LEU A 117 1.20 -8.12 -13.47
N ALA A 118 0.27 -8.52 -14.35
CA ALA A 118 0.40 -8.30 -15.78
C ALA A 118 0.41 -6.80 -16.12
N SER A 119 -0.56 -6.03 -15.62
CA SER A 119 -0.60 -4.57 -15.80
C SER A 119 0.58 -3.87 -15.12
N SER A 120 0.95 -4.31 -13.91
CA SER A 120 2.14 -3.84 -13.20
C SER A 120 3.43 -4.05 -13.98
N SER A 121 3.55 -5.15 -14.74
CA SER A 121 4.74 -5.39 -15.55
C SER A 121 4.95 -4.31 -16.61
N ILE A 122 3.87 -3.77 -17.18
CA ILE A 122 3.91 -2.67 -18.14
C ILE A 122 4.40 -1.39 -17.45
N ALA A 123 3.86 -1.07 -16.26
CA ALA A 123 4.29 0.07 -15.46
C ALA A 123 5.77 -0.01 -15.05
N ILE A 124 6.25 -1.22 -14.70
CA ILE A 124 7.65 -1.47 -14.34
C ILE A 124 8.57 -1.28 -15.54
N ILE A 125 8.23 -1.83 -16.71
CA ILE A 125 9.03 -1.66 -17.93
C ILE A 125 9.10 -0.19 -18.31
N TYR A 126 7.96 0.51 -18.25
CA TYR A 126 7.90 1.93 -18.52
C TYR A 126 8.75 2.75 -17.54
N ALA A 127 8.70 2.45 -16.24
CA ALA A 127 9.51 3.12 -15.23
C ALA A 127 11.01 2.87 -15.40
N ILE A 128 11.44 1.67 -15.80
CA ILE A 128 12.85 1.39 -16.07
C ILE A 128 13.31 2.18 -17.31
N TRP A 129 12.49 2.26 -18.35
CA TRP A 129 12.79 3.09 -19.52
C TRP A 129 12.91 4.58 -19.18
N GLN A 130 12.02 5.11 -18.32
CA GLN A 130 12.02 6.51 -17.87
C GLN A 130 13.36 6.96 -17.28
N VAL A 131 14.09 6.06 -16.63
CA VAL A 131 15.37 6.36 -15.96
C VAL A 131 16.41 6.89 -16.93
N VAL A 132 16.46 6.31 -18.13
CA VAL A 132 17.40 6.71 -19.17
C VAL A 132 16.76 7.75 -20.10
N GLY A 133 15.47 7.60 -20.40
CA GLY A 133 14.74 8.51 -21.29
C GLY A 133 14.53 9.90 -20.73
N GLY A 134 14.54 10.08 -19.40
CA GLY A 134 14.45 11.37 -18.73
C GLY A 134 13.15 12.13 -18.94
N VAL A 135 12.13 11.48 -19.46
CA VAL A 135 10.83 12.09 -19.78
C VAL A 135 9.69 11.17 -19.34
N GLU A 136 8.65 11.78 -18.78
CA GLU A 136 7.36 11.15 -18.60
C GLU A 136 6.52 11.31 -19.87
N LEU A 137 6.62 10.35 -20.80
CA LEU A 137 5.87 10.35 -22.08
C LEU A 137 4.40 10.75 -21.96
N TYR A 138 3.70 10.29 -20.92
CA TYR A 138 2.26 10.52 -20.80
C TYR A 138 1.90 12.00 -20.58
N ARG A 139 2.70 12.72 -19.78
CA ARG A 139 2.48 14.14 -19.47
C ARG A 139 3.37 15.07 -20.29
N GLY A 140 4.36 14.53 -20.98
CA GLY A 140 5.34 15.30 -21.75
C GLY A 140 6.28 16.13 -20.87
N VAL A 141 6.50 15.74 -19.61
CA VAL A 141 7.32 16.49 -18.65
C VAL A 141 8.68 15.84 -18.45
N PRO A 142 9.77 16.63 -18.32
CA PRO A 142 11.07 16.10 -17.95
C PRO A 142 11.05 15.54 -16.52
N LEU A 143 11.84 14.49 -16.30
CA LEU A 143 12.00 13.86 -14.99
C LEU A 143 13.17 14.47 -14.21
N ASP A 144 13.09 14.41 -12.88
CA ASP A 144 14.15 14.90 -12.01
C ASP A 144 15.48 14.20 -12.33
N PRO A 145 16.55 14.92 -12.70
CA PRO A 145 17.86 14.34 -12.93
C PRO A 145 18.47 13.92 -11.59
N MET A 146 18.97 12.68 -11.54
CA MET A 146 19.66 12.11 -10.36
C MET A 146 21.18 12.10 -10.54
N GLY A 147 21.67 12.73 -11.61
CA GLY A 147 23.07 12.75 -12.04
C GLY A 147 23.43 11.51 -12.86
N TRP A 148 24.59 11.57 -13.53
CA TRP A 148 25.19 10.42 -14.22
C TRP A 148 24.32 9.79 -15.31
N GLY A 149 23.47 10.61 -15.96
CA GLY A 149 22.54 10.16 -17.00
C GLY A 149 21.28 9.46 -16.48
N PHE A 150 21.08 9.39 -15.16
CA PHE A 150 19.91 8.78 -14.55
C PHE A 150 18.87 9.82 -14.17
N HIS A 151 17.60 9.42 -14.29
CA HIS A 151 16.44 10.21 -13.89
C HIS A 151 15.56 9.41 -12.94
N ARG A 152 14.78 10.14 -12.15
CA ARG A 152 13.90 9.56 -11.15
C ARG A 152 12.65 8.97 -11.80
N ALA A 153 12.51 7.64 -11.76
CA ALA A 153 11.35 6.96 -12.32
C ALA A 153 10.07 7.25 -11.52
N VAL A 154 8.96 7.52 -12.23
CA VAL A 154 7.64 7.83 -11.64
C VAL A 154 6.54 6.86 -12.08
N GLY A 155 6.85 5.93 -13.00
CA GLY A 155 5.84 5.08 -13.62
C GLY A 155 4.76 5.93 -14.30
N PHE A 156 3.49 5.54 -14.17
CA PHE A 156 2.35 6.30 -14.71
C PHE A 156 1.82 7.39 -13.74
N TYR A 157 2.32 7.46 -12.51
CA TYR A 157 1.69 8.24 -11.44
C TYR A 157 2.24 9.65 -11.25
N GLY A 158 3.23 10.09 -12.03
CA GLY A 158 3.84 11.42 -11.92
C GLY A 158 4.60 11.65 -10.60
N PHE A 159 4.50 10.72 -9.64
CA PHE A 159 5.18 10.79 -8.35
C PHE A 159 5.84 9.45 -8.01
N TYR A 160 7.15 9.50 -7.83
CA TYR A 160 8.03 8.35 -7.65
C TYR A 160 7.72 7.51 -6.41
N LEU A 161 7.28 8.13 -5.30
CA LEU A 161 6.93 7.41 -4.08
C LEU A 161 5.67 6.55 -4.26
N THR A 162 4.67 7.06 -5.00
CA THR A 162 3.45 6.33 -5.34
C THR A 162 3.76 5.09 -6.16
N PHE A 163 4.56 5.25 -7.21
CA PHE A 163 4.97 4.12 -8.03
C PHE A 163 5.84 3.12 -7.26
N ALA A 164 6.77 3.58 -6.42
CA ALA A 164 7.64 2.71 -5.63
C ALA A 164 6.86 1.79 -4.66
N GLY A 165 5.80 2.29 -4.02
CA GLY A 165 4.94 1.49 -3.13
C GLY A 165 4.22 0.35 -3.88
N LEU A 166 3.69 0.64 -5.07
CA LEU A 166 3.07 -0.37 -5.93
C LEU A 166 4.10 -1.38 -6.45
N ALA A 167 5.27 -0.93 -6.92
CA ALA A 167 6.33 -1.83 -7.39
C ALA A 167 6.87 -2.76 -6.27
N MET A 168 6.95 -2.28 -5.04
CA MET A 168 7.26 -3.12 -3.86
C MET A 168 6.18 -4.21 -3.65
N THR A 169 4.90 -3.87 -3.80
CA THR A 169 3.80 -4.84 -3.72
C THR A 169 3.96 -5.93 -4.80
N VAL A 170 4.29 -5.53 -6.03
CA VAL A 170 4.56 -6.45 -7.14
C VAL A 170 5.71 -7.40 -6.82
N PHE A 171 6.79 -6.91 -6.20
CA PHE A 171 7.91 -7.76 -5.78
C PHE A 171 7.45 -8.91 -4.88
N PHE A 172 6.65 -8.64 -3.84
CA PHE A 172 6.23 -9.68 -2.90
C PHE A 172 5.26 -10.68 -3.52
N PHE A 173 4.29 -10.23 -4.31
CA PHE A 173 3.38 -11.14 -5.02
C PHE A 173 4.09 -11.97 -6.09
N ALA A 174 4.97 -11.37 -6.89
CA ALA A 174 5.75 -12.09 -7.89
C ALA A 174 6.68 -13.13 -7.22
N SER A 175 7.33 -12.75 -6.12
CA SER A 175 8.17 -13.67 -5.35
C SER A 175 7.36 -14.83 -4.76
N ALA A 176 6.15 -14.57 -4.23
CA ALA A 176 5.28 -15.60 -3.66
C ALA A 176 4.77 -16.58 -4.73
N LEU A 177 4.38 -16.08 -5.91
CA LEU A 177 3.97 -16.93 -7.03
C LEU A 177 5.14 -17.70 -7.65
N TRP A 178 6.35 -17.15 -7.63
CA TRP A 178 7.54 -17.92 -7.96
C TRP A 178 7.76 -19.05 -6.95
N GLN A 179 7.54 -18.82 -5.65
CA GLN A 179 7.64 -19.88 -4.65
C GLN A 179 6.65 -21.01 -4.90
N GLU A 180 5.40 -20.68 -5.25
CA GLU A 180 4.34 -21.63 -5.59
C GLU A 180 4.64 -22.39 -6.90
N THR A 181 4.87 -21.66 -7.99
CA THR A 181 4.83 -22.22 -9.35
C THR A 181 6.20 -22.57 -9.92
N LYS A 182 7.29 -22.03 -9.34
CA LYS A 182 8.67 -22.08 -9.85
C LYS A 182 8.88 -21.52 -11.26
N LYS A 183 7.89 -20.81 -11.83
CA LYS A 183 8.01 -20.23 -13.17
C LYS A 183 8.96 -19.03 -13.18
N TRP A 184 9.92 -19.04 -14.10
CA TRP A 184 11.01 -18.05 -14.15
C TRP A 184 10.53 -16.61 -14.38
N HIS A 185 9.43 -16.40 -15.11
CA HIS A 185 8.92 -15.07 -15.41
C HIS A 185 8.46 -14.31 -14.15
N PHE A 186 8.05 -15.01 -13.08
CA PHE A 186 7.74 -14.38 -11.79
C PHE A 186 9.00 -13.95 -11.05
N LEU A 187 10.08 -14.74 -11.13
CA LEU A 187 11.38 -14.35 -10.58
C LEU A 187 11.96 -13.15 -11.35
N MET A 188 11.82 -13.13 -12.68
CA MET A 188 12.19 -11.99 -13.51
C MET A 188 11.39 -10.74 -13.11
N LEU A 189 10.07 -10.85 -12.99
CA LEU A 189 9.22 -9.72 -12.58
C LEU A 189 9.58 -9.21 -11.18
N ALA A 190 9.90 -10.09 -10.23
CA ALA A 190 10.38 -9.69 -8.92
C ALA A 190 11.70 -8.90 -9.02
N GLY A 191 12.67 -9.38 -9.81
CA GLY A 191 13.93 -8.67 -10.06
C GLY A 191 13.73 -7.30 -10.72
N LEU A 192 12.88 -7.22 -11.75
CA LEU A 192 12.53 -5.96 -12.41
C LEU A 192 11.79 -5.00 -11.48
N SER A 193 10.97 -5.51 -10.56
CA SER A 193 10.28 -4.68 -9.55
C SER A 193 11.28 -4.04 -8.58
N VAL A 194 12.27 -4.80 -8.10
CA VAL A 194 13.35 -4.26 -7.27
C VAL A 194 14.14 -3.21 -8.03
N LEU A 195 14.50 -3.50 -9.29
CA LEU A 195 15.20 -2.53 -10.14
C LEU A 195 14.39 -1.24 -10.31
N ALA A 196 13.09 -1.35 -10.62
CA ALA A 196 12.21 -0.19 -10.77
C ALA A 196 12.12 0.63 -9.46
N VAL A 197 12.04 -0.02 -8.29
CA VAL A 197 12.09 0.65 -6.99
C VAL A 197 13.43 1.37 -6.78
N VAL A 198 14.56 0.75 -7.10
CA VAL A 198 15.88 1.39 -7.05
C VAL A 198 15.89 2.63 -7.96
N CYS A 199 15.36 2.50 -9.17
CA CYS A 199 15.24 3.57 -10.15
C CYS A 199 14.33 4.75 -9.74
N THR A 200 13.45 4.58 -8.75
CA THR A 200 12.68 5.70 -8.17
C THR A 200 13.52 6.58 -7.23
N PHE A 201 14.67 6.09 -6.78
CA PHE A 201 15.48 6.71 -5.75
C PHE A 201 14.68 7.11 -4.48
N ALA A 202 13.64 6.34 -4.15
CA ALA A 202 12.81 6.51 -2.96
C ALA A 202 13.43 5.82 -1.74
N ARG A 203 14.18 6.57 -0.93
CA ARG A 203 14.85 6.07 0.29
C ARG A 203 13.92 5.28 1.22
N SER A 204 12.69 5.76 1.43
CA SER A 204 11.69 5.12 2.31
C SER A 204 11.33 3.70 1.87
N ILE A 205 11.06 3.47 0.58
CA ILE A 205 10.75 2.12 0.07
C ILE A 205 12.00 1.25 -0.01
N TRP A 206 13.18 1.82 -0.26
CA TRP A 206 14.44 1.05 -0.21
C TRP A 206 14.63 0.41 1.16
N LEU A 207 14.38 1.17 2.24
CA LEU A 207 14.44 0.64 3.61
C LEU A 207 13.37 -0.43 3.86
N GLY A 208 12.15 -0.22 3.37
CA GLY A 208 11.07 -1.22 3.44
C GLY A 208 11.43 -2.54 2.77
N LEU A 209 11.96 -2.50 1.53
CA LEU A 209 12.45 -3.68 0.83
C LEU A 209 13.66 -4.30 1.54
N ALA A 210 14.63 -3.49 1.96
CA ALA A 210 15.84 -3.99 2.63
C ALA A 210 15.50 -4.75 3.92
N ALA A 211 14.49 -4.28 4.66
CA ALA A 211 14.00 -4.96 5.85
C ALA A 211 13.20 -6.24 5.52
N MET A 212 12.29 -6.18 4.53
CA MET A 212 11.31 -7.25 4.31
C MET A 212 11.75 -8.34 3.34
N ILE A 213 12.70 -8.09 2.42
CA ILE A 213 13.26 -9.13 1.53
C ILE A 213 13.89 -10.28 2.34
N PRO A 214 14.76 -10.02 3.34
CA PRO A 214 15.29 -11.06 4.23
C PRO A 214 14.19 -11.83 4.97
N VAL A 215 13.26 -11.11 5.62
CA VAL A 215 12.20 -11.72 6.42
C VAL A 215 11.30 -12.61 5.55
N PHE A 216 10.97 -12.16 4.33
CA PHE A 216 10.26 -12.96 3.35
C PHE A 216 11.03 -14.23 2.99
N ALA A 217 12.34 -14.13 2.77
CA ALA A 217 13.19 -15.29 2.47
C ALA A 217 13.29 -16.28 3.64
N PHE A 218 13.22 -15.83 4.90
CA PHE A 218 13.18 -16.70 6.08
C PHE A 218 11.93 -17.58 6.16
N THR A 219 10.82 -17.20 5.51
CA THR A 219 9.62 -18.07 5.41
C THR A 219 9.88 -19.37 4.66
N ARG A 220 10.95 -19.42 3.84
CA ARG A 220 11.40 -20.62 3.13
C ARG A 220 12.39 -21.46 3.93
N GLY A 221 12.75 -21.02 5.13
CA GLY A 221 13.72 -21.67 6.00
C GLY A 221 15.00 -20.85 6.21
N ARG A 222 15.71 -21.17 7.31
CA ARG A 222 16.89 -20.42 7.81
C ARG A 222 17.99 -20.24 6.76
N LYS A 223 18.29 -21.27 5.95
CA LYS A 223 19.32 -21.19 4.91
C LYS A 223 18.96 -20.17 3.84
N SER A 224 17.72 -20.16 3.37
CA SER A 224 17.24 -19.21 2.36
C SER A 224 17.31 -17.77 2.88
N GLY A 225 16.88 -17.55 4.12
CA GLY A 225 16.96 -16.22 4.75
C GLY A 225 18.39 -15.70 4.86
N ILE A 226 19.34 -16.52 5.33
CA ILE A 226 20.76 -16.13 5.43
C ILE A 226 21.34 -15.83 4.04
N VAL A 227 21.15 -16.71 3.06
CA VAL A 227 21.68 -16.53 1.70
C VAL A 227 21.15 -15.25 1.07
N VAL A 228 19.84 -15.01 1.13
CA VAL A 228 19.24 -13.79 0.57
C VAL A 228 19.71 -12.55 1.31
N SER A 229 19.88 -12.61 2.64
CA SER A 229 20.40 -11.48 3.43
C SER A 229 21.83 -11.12 2.99
N VAL A 230 22.70 -12.12 2.87
CA VAL A 230 24.10 -11.91 2.44
C VAL A 230 24.15 -11.39 1.00
N LEU A 231 23.38 -11.99 0.08
CA LEU A 231 23.32 -11.54 -1.31
C LEU A 231 22.80 -10.10 -1.41
N LEU A 232 21.75 -9.75 -0.65
CA LEU A 232 21.22 -8.39 -0.62
C LEU A 232 22.27 -7.41 -0.11
N LEU A 233 22.99 -7.73 0.97
CA LEU A 233 24.08 -6.90 1.49
C LEU A 233 25.19 -6.70 0.45
N VAL A 234 25.60 -7.76 -0.25
CA VAL A 234 26.61 -7.68 -1.31
C VAL A 234 26.13 -6.83 -2.49
N ILE A 235 24.88 -7.00 -2.93
CA ILE A 235 24.29 -6.22 -4.03
C ILE A 235 24.17 -4.74 -3.64
N VAL A 236 23.72 -4.43 -2.43
CA VAL A 236 23.61 -3.06 -1.93
C VAL A 236 24.99 -2.42 -1.83
N ALA A 237 25.96 -3.10 -1.22
CA ALA A 237 27.33 -2.60 -1.13
C ALA A 237 27.93 -2.39 -2.53
N GLY A 238 27.83 -3.38 -3.42
CA GLY A 238 28.30 -3.29 -4.80
C GLY A 238 27.65 -2.14 -5.58
N GLY A 239 26.33 -1.94 -5.43
CA GLY A 239 25.60 -0.83 -6.05
C GLY A 239 26.04 0.54 -5.54
N ILE A 240 26.28 0.67 -4.22
CA ILE A 240 26.82 1.89 -3.61
C ILE A 240 28.24 2.18 -4.13
N PHE A 241 29.09 1.17 -4.28
CA PHE A 241 30.45 1.36 -4.81
C PHE A 241 30.48 1.64 -6.32
N ALA A 242 29.61 0.98 -7.09
CA ALA A 242 29.64 1.03 -8.56
C ALA A 242 28.85 2.22 -9.16
N VAL A 243 27.80 2.71 -8.48
CA VAL A 243 26.90 3.72 -9.03
C VAL A 243 26.90 4.98 -8.14
N PRO A 244 27.56 6.07 -8.56
CA PRO A 244 27.66 7.29 -7.76
C PRO A 244 26.30 7.90 -7.36
N ALA A 245 25.29 7.80 -8.22
CA ALA A 245 23.93 8.25 -7.91
C ALA A 245 23.31 7.46 -6.73
N LEU A 246 23.53 6.14 -6.67
CA LEU A 246 23.06 5.32 -5.55
C LEU A 246 23.84 5.63 -4.28
N ARG A 247 25.16 5.84 -4.40
CA ARG A 247 26.02 6.25 -3.28
C ARG A 247 25.54 7.54 -2.63
N TYR A 248 25.38 8.60 -3.42
CA TYR A 248 24.92 9.90 -2.95
C TYR A 248 23.57 9.78 -2.23
N ARG A 249 22.64 9.00 -2.79
CA ARG A 249 21.33 8.78 -2.15
C ARG A 249 21.42 7.95 -0.87
N ALA A 250 22.30 6.96 -0.80
CA ALA A 250 22.53 6.16 0.40
C ALA A 250 23.15 7.02 1.53
N GLU A 251 24.15 7.84 1.21
CA GLU A 251 24.79 8.76 2.17
C GLU A 251 23.76 9.75 2.75
N SER A 252 22.85 10.27 1.93
CA SER A 252 21.79 11.18 2.40
C SER A 252 20.82 10.56 3.43
N ILE A 253 20.74 9.23 3.57
CA ILE A 253 19.90 8.57 4.59
C ILE A 253 20.41 8.94 5.99
N LEU A 254 21.73 8.96 6.18
CA LEU A 254 22.37 9.21 7.47
C LEU A 254 22.71 10.68 7.70
N GLU A 255 22.63 11.52 6.66
CA GLU A 255 22.95 12.94 6.74
C GLU A 255 21.82 13.73 7.44
N PRO A 256 22.05 14.32 8.62
CA PRO A 256 20.99 15.04 9.35
C PRO A 256 20.44 16.24 8.58
N GLY A 257 21.29 16.95 7.83
CA GLY A 257 20.89 18.09 7.01
C GLY A 257 19.83 17.73 5.96
N GLN A 258 19.96 16.55 5.33
CA GLN A 258 19.02 16.04 4.32
C GLN A 258 17.71 15.48 4.91
N ASN A 259 17.59 15.46 6.24
CA ASN A 259 16.44 14.96 6.98
C ASN A 259 15.88 15.99 7.98
N VAL A 260 16.45 17.20 8.04
CA VAL A 260 16.09 18.22 9.02
C VAL A 260 14.62 18.59 8.95
N THR A 261 14.05 18.72 7.75
CA THR A 261 12.62 18.97 7.56
C THR A 261 11.78 17.86 8.19
N ARG A 262 12.08 16.58 7.92
CA ARG A 262 11.32 15.46 8.51
C ARG A 262 11.39 15.48 10.03
N LEU A 263 12.58 15.68 10.58
CA LEU A 263 12.77 15.75 12.03
C LEU A 263 11.96 16.90 12.66
N ASN A 264 11.95 18.06 12.01
CA ASN A 264 11.18 19.21 12.47
C ASN A 264 9.67 18.99 12.31
N LEU A 265 9.22 18.39 11.21
CA LEU A 265 7.82 17.99 11.01
C LEU A 265 7.37 16.98 12.08
N TRP A 266 8.21 16.02 12.44
CA TRP A 266 7.89 15.04 13.48
C TRP A 266 7.82 15.68 14.86
N LYS A 267 8.73 16.59 15.19
CA LYS A 267 8.66 17.36 16.42
C LYS A 267 7.39 18.21 16.47
N THR A 268 7.05 18.93 15.41
CA THR A 268 5.78 19.68 15.30
C THR A 268 4.58 18.76 15.50
N ALA A 269 4.55 17.60 14.85
CA ALA A 269 3.46 16.63 15.02
C ALA A 269 3.33 16.18 16.48
N LEU A 270 4.44 15.92 17.16
CA LEU A 270 4.44 15.55 18.57
C LEU A 270 3.97 16.70 19.49
N GLU A 271 4.32 17.96 19.19
CA GLU A 271 3.78 19.10 19.95
C GLU A 271 2.26 19.23 19.78
N ILE A 272 1.74 19.06 18.56
CA ILE A 272 0.30 19.04 18.31
C ILE A 272 -0.36 17.87 19.07
N SER A 273 0.21 16.67 19.00
CA SER A 273 -0.34 15.49 19.68
C SER A 273 -0.31 15.59 21.21
N LYS A 274 0.62 16.36 21.80
CA LYS A 274 0.64 16.61 23.25
C LYS A 274 -0.53 17.49 23.69
N GLU A 275 -0.88 18.49 22.89
CA GLU A 275 -2.00 19.40 23.18
C GLU A 275 -3.35 18.76 22.86
N HIS A 276 -3.41 17.91 21.84
CA HIS A 276 -4.64 17.23 21.39
C HIS A 276 -4.55 15.69 21.51
N PRO A 277 -4.28 15.12 22.71
CA PRO A 277 -3.92 13.70 22.83
C PRO A 277 -5.07 12.72 22.63
N VAL A 278 -6.32 13.17 22.80
CA VAL A 278 -7.50 12.29 22.77
C VAL A 278 -8.20 12.35 21.42
N LEU A 279 -8.69 13.52 21.02
CA LEU A 279 -9.43 13.67 19.77
C LEU A 279 -8.52 14.01 18.58
N GLY A 280 -7.27 14.43 18.79
CA GLY A 280 -6.48 15.03 17.73
C GLY A 280 -7.11 16.33 17.22
N ILE A 281 -6.66 16.78 16.05
CA ILE A 281 -7.12 18.03 15.43
C ILE A 281 -8.19 17.80 14.36
N GLY A 282 -8.63 16.56 14.12
CA GLY A 282 -9.45 16.18 12.98
C GLY A 282 -8.62 15.94 11.72
N GLU A 283 -9.12 15.07 10.85
CA GLU A 283 -8.54 14.80 9.54
C GLU A 283 -8.42 16.10 8.72
N ASP A 284 -7.28 16.26 8.03
CA ASP A 284 -7.00 17.37 7.12
C ASP A 284 -7.11 18.79 7.72
N ASN A 285 -6.70 18.95 8.98
CA ASN A 285 -6.54 20.25 9.65
C ASN A 285 -5.07 20.60 9.97
N TRP A 286 -4.12 19.83 9.45
CA TRP A 286 -2.68 20.06 9.69
C TRP A 286 -2.24 21.47 9.28
N ASP A 287 -2.64 21.91 8.09
CA ASP A 287 -2.35 23.24 7.53
C ASP A 287 -2.80 24.38 8.44
N LEU A 288 -3.95 24.22 9.09
CA LEU A 288 -4.57 25.21 9.97
C LEU A 288 -3.84 25.34 11.32
N VAL A 289 -3.29 24.23 11.83
CA VAL A 289 -2.62 24.23 13.14
C VAL A 289 -1.10 24.37 13.02
N PHE A 290 -0.52 24.04 11.86
CA PHE A 290 0.93 23.89 11.69
C PHE A 290 1.71 25.09 12.23
N ASP A 291 1.37 26.32 11.81
CA ASP A 291 2.13 27.51 12.20
C ASP A 291 2.03 27.85 13.70
N ARG A 292 1.00 27.36 14.42
CA ARG A 292 0.88 27.54 15.87
C ARG A 292 1.81 26.65 16.68
N TYR A 293 2.15 25.48 16.15
CA TYR A 293 2.94 24.45 16.85
C TYR A 293 4.29 24.16 16.18
N ARG A 294 4.60 24.80 15.05
CA ARG A 294 5.85 24.58 14.33
C ARG A 294 7.03 24.88 15.25
N VAL A 295 7.97 23.94 15.29
CA VAL A 295 9.23 24.16 16.01
C VAL A 295 10.15 25.04 15.18
N ASP A 296 11.06 25.74 15.85
CA ASP A 296 12.08 26.53 15.15
C ASP A 296 12.97 25.62 14.29
N GLY A 297 13.18 26.01 13.04
CA GLY A 297 14.03 25.28 12.12
C GLY A 297 13.67 25.47 10.64
N PHE A 298 14.48 24.83 9.79
CA PHE A 298 14.26 24.81 8.35
C PHE A 298 13.19 23.79 7.97
N TYR A 299 12.35 24.18 7.00
CA TYR A 299 11.35 23.35 6.35
C TYR A 299 11.40 23.64 4.85
N ASP A 300 11.63 22.63 4.02
CA ASP A 300 11.44 22.70 2.56
C ASP A 300 9.99 22.36 2.13
N THR A 301 9.18 21.89 3.07
CA THR A 301 7.75 21.60 2.89
C THR A 301 7.03 21.61 4.24
N THR A 302 5.74 21.93 4.22
CA THR A 302 4.87 22.02 5.39
C THR A 302 3.57 21.23 5.22
N VAL A 303 3.45 20.41 4.17
CA VAL A 303 2.17 19.82 3.76
C VAL A 303 1.65 18.75 4.73
N HIS A 304 2.52 17.90 5.27
CA HIS A 304 2.16 16.85 6.23
C HIS A 304 3.41 16.26 6.93
N PRO A 305 3.27 15.45 8.00
CA PRO A 305 4.40 14.94 8.79
C PRO A 305 5.41 14.02 8.08
N HIS A 306 5.19 13.66 6.82
CA HIS A 306 5.93 12.57 6.14
C HIS A 306 6.07 11.28 6.97
N ASN A 307 5.03 10.91 7.72
CA ASN A 307 4.96 9.69 8.53
C ASN A 307 3.50 9.35 8.79
N ASP A 308 3.01 8.23 8.27
CA ASP A 308 1.61 7.78 8.41
C ASP A 308 1.17 7.73 9.87
N TYR A 309 2.02 7.21 10.77
CA TYR A 309 1.70 7.06 12.19
C TYR A 309 1.50 8.42 12.87
N LEU A 310 2.37 9.39 12.58
CA LEU A 310 2.23 10.74 13.12
C LEU A 310 1.07 11.50 12.48
N THR A 311 0.80 11.30 11.19
CA THR A 311 -0.39 11.84 10.53
C THR A 311 -1.66 11.37 11.25
N ILE A 312 -1.80 10.06 11.47
CA ILE A 312 -2.97 9.49 12.16
C ILE A 312 -3.03 9.95 13.63
N LEU A 313 -1.90 9.97 14.34
CA LEU A 313 -1.85 10.42 15.73
C LEU A 313 -2.26 11.89 15.88
N VAL A 314 -1.83 12.76 14.98
CA VAL A 314 -2.22 14.17 14.98
C VAL A 314 -3.70 14.32 14.63
N ALA A 315 -4.17 13.64 13.58
CA ALA A 315 -5.55 13.76 13.12
C ALA A 315 -6.54 13.24 14.18
N SER A 316 -6.27 12.07 14.76
CA SER A 316 -7.26 11.31 15.52
C SER A 316 -6.90 11.08 17.01
N GLY A 317 -5.75 11.57 17.46
CA GLY A 317 -5.26 11.34 18.82
C GLY A 317 -4.87 9.88 19.09
N ILE A 318 -4.53 9.58 20.34
CA ILE A 318 -4.07 8.26 20.78
C ILE A 318 -5.11 7.16 20.52
N PRO A 319 -6.42 7.33 20.79
CA PRO A 319 -7.38 6.26 20.58
C PRO A 319 -7.56 5.89 19.11
N GLY A 320 -7.61 6.88 18.20
CA GLY A 320 -7.66 6.63 16.76
C GLY A 320 -6.39 5.97 16.24
N PHE A 321 -5.21 6.42 16.69
CA PHE A 321 -3.93 5.78 16.42
C PHE A 321 -3.89 4.31 16.88
N LEU A 322 -4.35 4.00 18.08
CA LEU A 322 -4.40 2.62 18.59
C LEU A 322 -5.37 1.76 17.79
N ALA A 323 -6.52 2.31 17.37
CA ALA A 323 -7.46 1.61 16.51
C ALA A 323 -6.85 1.31 15.13
N PHE A 324 -6.14 2.28 14.53
CA PHE A 324 -5.38 2.09 13.28
C PHE A 324 -4.34 0.97 13.41
N VAL A 325 -3.54 0.98 14.47
CA VAL A 325 -2.57 -0.09 14.75
C VAL A 325 -3.26 -1.44 14.91
N ALA A 326 -4.41 -1.49 15.59
CA ALA A 326 -5.17 -2.72 15.80
C ALA A 326 -5.77 -3.29 14.50
N VAL A 327 -6.17 -2.44 13.54
CA VAL A 327 -6.59 -2.87 12.19
C VAL A 327 -5.47 -3.65 11.51
N TRP A 328 -4.30 -3.04 11.41
CA TRP A 328 -3.17 -3.65 10.71
C TRP A 328 -2.59 -4.85 11.46
N ALA A 329 -2.55 -4.81 12.79
CA ALA A 329 -2.19 -5.98 13.60
C ALA A 329 -3.14 -7.15 13.34
N SER A 330 -4.45 -6.89 13.24
CA SER A 330 -5.44 -7.94 12.93
C SER A 330 -5.23 -8.53 11.54
N ALA A 331 -4.96 -7.70 10.53
CA ALA A 331 -4.63 -8.15 9.18
C ALA A 331 -3.36 -9.02 9.15
N LEU A 332 -2.30 -8.59 9.84
CA LEU A 332 -1.05 -9.35 9.93
C LEU A 332 -1.22 -10.68 10.66
N VAL A 333 -1.99 -10.71 11.74
CA VAL A 333 -2.31 -11.96 12.46
C VAL A 333 -3.06 -12.93 11.55
N ALA A 334 -4.07 -12.46 10.80
CA ALA A 334 -4.77 -13.25 9.80
C ALA A 334 -3.80 -13.80 8.73
N GLY A 335 -2.92 -12.94 8.21
CA GLY A 335 -1.96 -13.32 7.18
C GLY A 335 -0.94 -14.34 7.65
N PHE A 336 -0.31 -14.15 8.81
CA PHE A 336 0.65 -15.11 9.35
C PHE A 336 0.02 -16.44 9.74
N ARG A 337 -1.21 -16.44 10.27
CA ARG A 337 -1.96 -17.67 10.50
C ARG A 337 -2.21 -18.41 9.19
N LEU A 338 -2.66 -17.71 8.15
CA LEU A 338 -2.89 -18.31 6.84
C LEU A 338 -1.60 -18.84 6.20
N ILE A 339 -0.48 -18.12 6.29
CA ILE A 339 0.84 -18.58 5.80
C ILE A 339 1.25 -19.90 6.47
N ARG A 340 0.97 -20.04 7.78
CA ARG A 340 1.29 -21.22 8.57
C ARG A 340 0.37 -22.40 8.24
N ASP A 341 -0.93 -22.15 8.16
CA ASP A 341 -1.96 -23.20 8.19
C ASP A 341 -2.50 -23.60 6.80
N ALA A 342 -2.34 -22.75 5.77
CA ALA A 342 -2.83 -23.03 4.42
C ALA A 342 -2.16 -24.26 3.80
N LYS A 343 -2.99 -25.24 3.41
CA LYS A 343 -2.60 -26.40 2.59
C LYS A 343 -2.62 -26.09 1.10
N ASP A 344 -3.54 -25.22 0.66
CA ASP A 344 -3.63 -24.78 -0.74
C ASP A 344 -2.48 -23.81 -1.06
N ALA A 345 -1.71 -24.14 -2.09
CA ALA A 345 -0.50 -23.41 -2.45
C ALA A 345 -0.79 -22.00 -2.97
N THR A 346 -1.92 -21.81 -3.67
CA THR A 346 -2.36 -20.50 -4.16
C THR A 346 -2.77 -19.60 -3.00
N LEU A 347 -3.57 -20.09 -2.04
CA LEU A 347 -3.95 -19.31 -0.85
C LEU A 347 -2.72 -18.91 -0.03
N LYS A 348 -1.75 -19.82 0.12
CA LYS A 348 -0.48 -19.53 0.80
C LYS A 348 0.34 -18.47 0.05
N ALA A 349 0.38 -18.53 -1.28
CA ALA A 349 1.08 -17.53 -2.09
C ALA A 349 0.44 -16.14 -1.99
N VAL A 350 -0.90 -16.07 -2.04
CA VAL A 350 -1.63 -14.80 -1.81
C VAL A 350 -1.35 -14.26 -0.41
N ALA A 351 -1.38 -15.11 0.61
CA ALA A 351 -1.08 -14.74 1.98
C ALA A 351 0.34 -14.17 2.15
N LEU A 352 1.35 -14.85 1.57
CA LEU A 352 2.73 -14.39 1.56
C LEU A 352 2.88 -13.03 0.84
N GLY A 353 2.35 -12.92 -0.38
CA GLY A 353 2.42 -11.68 -1.15
C GLY A 353 1.77 -10.52 -0.41
N ALA A 354 0.57 -10.73 0.13
CA ALA A 354 -0.19 -9.69 0.79
C ALA A 354 0.40 -9.28 2.14
N THR A 355 0.74 -10.23 3.01
CA THR A 355 1.27 -9.94 4.36
C THR A 355 2.56 -9.14 4.28
N PHE A 356 3.48 -9.52 3.39
CA PHE A 356 4.75 -8.81 3.24
C PHE A 356 4.62 -7.47 2.51
N SER A 357 3.64 -7.33 1.62
CA SER A 357 3.30 -6.02 1.04
C SER A 357 2.77 -5.07 2.11
N VAL A 358 1.86 -5.53 2.99
CA VAL A 358 1.37 -4.73 4.13
C VAL A 358 2.50 -4.34 5.07
N LEU A 359 3.39 -5.27 5.44
CA LEU A 359 4.58 -4.94 6.24
C LEU A 359 5.49 -3.92 5.56
N GLY A 360 5.68 -4.06 4.24
CA GLY A 360 6.44 -3.09 3.45
C GLY A 360 5.84 -1.69 3.50
N PHE A 361 4.52 -1.56 3.35
CA PHE A 361 3.82 -0.28 3.48
C PHE A 361 3.93 0.28 4.90
N LEU A 362 3.73 -0.54 5.93
CA LEU A 362 3.85 -0.12 7.33
C LEU A 362 5.24 0.41 7.67
N ILE A 363 6.31 -0.23 7.16
CA ILE A 363 7.69 0.25 7.35
C ILE A 363 7.93 1.53 6.53
N GLY A 364 7.48 1.55 5.27
CA GLY A 364 7.55 2.75 4.43
C GLY A 364 6.84 3.94 5.07
N GLY A 365 5.69 3.69 5.71
CA GLY A 365 4.85 4.66 6.41
C GLY A 365 5.54 5.34 7.58
N MET A 366 6.64 4.78 8.10
CA MET A 366 7.47 5.47 9.10
C MET A 366 8.23 6.67 8.52
N PHE A 367 8.41 6.73 7.20
CA PHE A 367 9.26 7.71 6.52
C PHE A 367 8.53 8.51 5.43
N GLN A 368 7.26 8.19 5.18
CA GLN A 368 6.40 8.89 4.24
C GLN A 368 4.91 8.68 4.59
N ASN A 369 4.04 9.54 4.06
CA ASN A 369 2.58 9.42 4.16
C ASN A 369 2.00 8.55 3.02
N TYR A 370 2.19 7.22 3.08
CA TYR A 370 1.64 6.31 2.07
C TYR A 370 0.12 6.14 2.22
N TYR A 371 -0.40 6.19 3.45
CA TYR A 371 -1.83 6.07 3.75
C TYR A 371 -2.61 7.24 3.14
N GLY A 372 -2.12 8.46 3.34
CA GLY A 372 -2.75 9.66 2.78
C GLY A 372 -2.56 9.80 1.26
N THR A 373 -1.70 8.99 0.64
CA THR A 373 -1.60 8.99 -0.83
C THR A 373 -2.68 8.08 -1.41
N PHE A 374 -3.70 8.69 -2.01
CA PHE A 374 -4.90 8.02 -2.55
C PHE A 374 -4.64 6.67 -3.25
N ILE A 375 -3.66 6.62 -4.16
CA ILE A 375 -3.37 5.43 -4.99
C ILE A 375 -2.70 4.32 -4.19
N ASN A 376 -1.81 4.69 -3.26
CA ASN A 376 -1.21 3.73 -2.33
C ASN A 376 -2.26 3.21 -1.36
N CYS A 377 -3.19 4.06 -0.89
CA CYS A 377 -4.31 3.66 -0.05
C CYS A 377 -5.20 2.61 -0.75
N LEU A 378 -5.58 2.84 -2.02
CA LEU A 378 -6.28 1.83 -2.84
C LEU A 378 -5.51 0.51 -2.92
N GLY A 379 -4.19 0.58 -3.15
CA GLY A 379 -3.32 -0.59 -3.16
C GLY A 379 -3.26 -1.31 -1.80
N TRP A 380 -3.20 -0.55 -0.71
CA TRP A 380 -3.12 -1.06 0.65
C TRP A 380 -4.38 -1.86 1.01
N TRP A 381 -5.55 -1.29 0.73
CA TRP A 381 -6.85 -1.95 0.95
C TRP A 381 -7.12 -3.09 -0.04
N PHE A 382 -6.62 -2.99 -1.28
CA PHE A 382 -6.64 -4.12 -2.22
C PHE A 382 -5.90 -5.32 -1.67
N VAL A 383 -4.69 -5.11 -1.16
CA VAL A 383 -3.86 -6.17 -0.57
C VAL A 383 -4.53 -6.76 0.67
N ALA A 384 -5.09 -5.92 1.55
CA ALA A 384 -5.86 -6.39 2.71
C ALA A 384 -7.09 -7.21 2.29
N GLY A 385 -7.81 -6.77 1.25
CA GLY A 385 -8.95 -7.49 0.68
C GLY A 385 -8.56 -8.87 0.15
N LEU A 386 -7.48 -8.96 -0.63
CA LEU A 386 -6.96 -10.25 -1.11
C LEU A 386 -6.63 -11.20 0.05
N LEU A 387 -6.01 -10.66 1.12
CA LEU A 387 -5.61 -11.43 2.29
C LEU A 387 -6.82 -12.00 3.04
N LEU A 388 -7.80 -11.16 3.37
CA LEU A 388 -8.99 -11.57 4.13
C LEU A 388 -9.88 -12.51 3.31
N SER A 389 -10.00 -12.28 1.99
CA SER A 389 -10.70 -13.20 1.10
C SER A 389 -10.00 -14.57 1.07
N ALA A 390 -8.66 -14.60 0.97
CA ALA A 390 -7.89 -15.84 1.02
C ALA A 390 -8.11 -16.60 2.34
N GLU A 391 -8.06 -15.89 3.46
CA GLU A 391 -8.25 -16.48 4.79
C GLU A 391 -9.63 -17.10 4.93
N ARG A 392 -10.66 -16.39 4.50
CA ARG A 392 -12.03 -16.89 4.58
C ARG A 392 -12.23 -18.11 3.69
N ILE A 393 -11.72 -18.10 2.46
CA ILE A 393 -11.79 -19.25 1.54
C ILE A 393 -11.09 -20.46 2.18
N HIS A 394 -9.94 -20.25 2.84
CA HIS A 394 -9.27 -21.31 3.58
C HIS A 394 -10.14 -21.88 4.71
N ARG A 395 -10.77 -21.02 5.52
CA ARG A 395 -11.65 -21.44 6.63
C ARG A 395 -12.87 -22.21 6.14
N SER A 396 -13.47 -21.83 5.01
CA SER A 396 -14.65 -22.53 4.46
C SER A 396 -14.34 -23.92 3.89
N VAL A 397 -13.07 -24.20 3.56
CA VAL A 397 -12.63 -25.53 3.08
C VAL A 397 -12.17 -26.41 4.24
N ALA A 398 -11.82 -25.83 5.39
CA ALA A 398 -11.37 -26.55 6.57
C ALA A 398 -12.50 -27.02 7.50
N GLN A 399 -13.70 -26.46 7.33
CA GLN A 399 -14.96 -26.90 7.94
C GLN A 399 -15.63 -27.94 7.03
#